data_AF-A0A372FXV2-F1
#
_entry.id   AF-A0A372FXV2-F1
#
_cell.length_a   1.000
_cell.length_b   1.000
_cell.length_c   1.000
_cell.angle_alpha   90.00
_cell.angle_beta   90.00
_cell.angle_gamma   90.00
#
_symmetry.space_group_name_H-M   'P 1'
#
loop_
_entity.id
_entity.type
_entity.pdbx_description
1 polymer ?
#
loop_
_entity_poly.entity_id
_entity_poly.type
_entity_poly.pdbx_seq_one_letter_code
_entity_poly.pdbx_strand_id
1 'polypeptide(L)'
;EAAATERFLEFAEAWSSRYPAIVKLWENAWAEFVPFLAFDAEIRRIICSTNAIESVNARIRRAVRARGHFPNEQAALKCVYLAVMSLDPTGQGRKRWATRWKSALNAFDITFDGRLSAGRK
;
A
#
# COMPACT_ATOMS: atom_id res chain seq x y z
N GLU A 1 -17.05 -7.21 8.80
CA GLU A 1 -16.40 -8.50 9.04
C GLU A 1 -17.22 -9.69 8.51
N ALA A 2 -18.48 -9.86 8.91
CA ALA A 2 -19.33 -10.97 8.47
C ALA A 2 -19.34 -11.18 6.94
N ALA A 3 -19.65 -10.12 6.16
CA ALA A 3 -19.62 -10.19 4.70
C ALA A 3 -18.23 -10.54 4.12
N ALA A 4 -17.13 -10.10 4.77
CA ALA A 4 -15.78 -10.45 4.32
C ALA A 4 -15.47 -11.92 4.61
N THR A 5 -15.94 -12.44 5.74
CA THR A 5 -15.80 -13.85 6.13
C THR A 5 -16.53 -14.75 5.14
N GLU A 6 -17.76 -14.40 4.77
CA GLU A 6 -18.53 -15.11 3.75
C GLU A 6 -17.79 -15.18 2.41
N ARG A 7 -17.26 -14.05 1.92
CA ARG A 7 -16.45 -14.03 0.69
C ARG A 7 -15.15 -14.79 0.82
N PHE A 8 -14.56 -14.86 2.01
CA PHE A 8 -13.37 -15.67 2.23
C PHE A 8 -13.69 -17.17 2.17
N LEU A 9 -14.84 -17.61 2.68
CA LEU A 9 -15.29 -18.99 2.57
C LEU A 9 -15.56 -19.39 1.11
N GLU A 10 -16.24 -18.55 0.33
CA GLU A 10 -16.42 -18.76 -1.12
C GLU A 10 -15.07 -18.89 -1.85
N PHE A 11 -14.12 -18.01 -1.52
CA PHE A 11 -12.77 -18.06 -2.07
C PHE A 11 -12.04 -19.37 -1.68
N ALA A 12 -12.15 -19.79 -0.42
CA ALA A 12 -11.55 -21.02 0.07
C ALA A 12 -12.15 -22.26 -0.61
N GLU A 13 -13.48 -22.30 -0.79
CA GLU A 13 -14.15 -23.38 -1.51
C GLU A 13 -13.65 -23.50 -2.95
N ALA A 14 -13.55 -22.36 -3.66
CA ALA A 14 -13.12 -22.34 -5.05
C ALA A 14 -11.64 -22.71 -5.24
N TRP A 15 -10.76 -22.36 -4.30
CA TRP A 15 -9.31 -22.40 -4.53
C TRP A 15 -8.52 -23.34 -3.61
N SER A 16 -9.10 -23.85 -2.52
CA SER A 16 -8.37 -24.68 -1.55
C SER A 16 -7.78 -25.96 -2.15
N SER A 17 -8.46 -26.59 -3.10
CA SER A 17 -8.00 -27.82 -3.74
C SER A 17 -6.71 -27.61 -4.55
N ARG A 18 -6.59 -26.46 -5.23
CA ARG A 18 -5.47 -26.14 -6.12
C ARG A 18 -4.39 -25.34 -5.42
N TYR A 19 -4.76 -24.47 -4.48
CA TYR A 19 -3.87 -23.53 -3.78
C TYR A 19 -4.14 -23.48 -2.27
N PRO A 20 -3.97 -24.60 -1.54
CA PRO A 20 -4.26 -24.66 -0.11
C PRO A 20 -3.41 -23.67 0.72
N ALA A 21 -2.19 -23.38 0.27
CA ALA A 21 -1.30 -22.44 0.95
C ALA A 21 -1.82 -21.00 0.98
N ILE A 22 -2.58 -20.58 -0.05
CA ILE A 22 -3.14 -19.22 -0.10
C ILE A 22 -4.28 -19.07 0.91
N VAL A 23 -5.12 -20.09 1.07
CA VAL A 23 -6.18 -20.11 2.08
C VAL A 23 -5.56 -20.02 3.47
N LYS A 24 -4.58 -20.88 3.78
CA LYS A 24 -3.87 -20.85 5.06
C LYS A 24 -3.19 -19.50 5.35
N LEU A 25 -2.62 -18.86 4.33
CA LEU A 25 -2.03 -17.53 4.47
C LEU A 25 -3.06 -16.50 4.94
N TRP A 26 -4.26 -16.50 4.35
CA TRP A 26 -5.33 -15.59 4.72
C TRP A 26 -5.92 -15.91 6.10
N GLU A 27 -6.07 -17.18 6.46
CA GLU A 27 -6.49 -17.59 7.81
C GLU A 27 -5.54 -17.06 8.87
N ASN A 28 -4.23 -17.22 8.65
CA ASN A 28 -3.21 -16.75 9.58
C ASN A 28 -3.19 -15.22 9.71
N ALA A 29 -3.41 -14.50 8.60
CA ALA A 29 -3.39 -13.05 8.56
C ALA A 29 -4.75 -12.39 8.87
N TRP A 30 -5.77 -13.18 9.18
CA TRP A 30 -7.15 -12.69 9.29
C TRP A 30 -7.29 -11.66 10.41
N ALA A 31 -6.66 -11.92 11.55
CA ALA A 31 -6.69 -11.01 12.70
C ALA A 31 -6.04 -9.65 12.40
N GLU A 32 -4.97 -9.62 11.61
CA GLU A 32 -4.33 -8.38 11.14
C GLU A 32 -5.14 -7.69 10.03
N PHE A 33 -5.88 -8.46 9.23
CA PHE A 33 -6.74 -7.93 8.16
C PHE A 33 -8.05 -7.33 8.67
N VAL A 34 -8.68 -7.89 9.70
CA VAL A 34 -9.99 -7.41 10.20
C VAL A 34 -10.01 -5.91 10.54
N PRO A 35 -8.99 -5.34 11.24
CA PRO A 35 -8.92 -3.90 11.48
C PRO A 35 -8.98 -3.04 10.21
N PHE A 36 -8.47 -3.53 9.08
CA PHE A 36 -8.54 -2.81 7.81
C PHE A 36 -9.98 -2.59 7.33
N LEU A 37 -10.89 -3.51 7.66
CA LEU A 37 -12.32 -3.40 7.30
C LEU A 37 -13.04 -2.28 8.06
N ALA A 38 -12.50 -1.83 9.20
CA ALA A 38 -13.09 -0.74 9.98
C ALA A 38 -12.95 0.63 9.30
N PHE A 39 -11.99 0.79 8.38
CA PHE A 39 -11.86 2.02 7.60
C PHE A 39 -13.00 2.18 6.59
N ASP A 40 -13.38 3.43 6.32
CA ASP A 40 -14.31 3.78 5.25
C ASP A 40 -13.85 3.26 3.87
N ALA A 41 -14.79 2.99 2.97
CA ALA A 41 -14.51 2.46 1.64
C ALA A 41 -13.55 3.36 0.83
N GLU A 42 -13.63 4.69 0.99
CA GLU A 42 -12.74 5.65 0.35
C GLU A 42 -11.29 5.50 0.84
N ILE A 43 -11.10 5.27 2.14
CA ILE A 43 -9.79 5.02 2.75
C ILE A 43 -9.26 3.66 2.28
N ARG A 44 -10.10 2.62 2.34
CA ARG A 44 -9.72 1.26 1.93
C ARG A 44 -9.25 1.23 0.49
N ARG A 45 -9.91 1.95 -0.42
CA ARG A 45 -9.53 2.03 -1.85
C ARG A 45 -8.12 2.57 -2.07
N ILE A 46 -7.70 3.53 -1.25
CA ILE A 46 -6.34 4.09 -1.33
C ILE A 46 -5.31 3.08 -0.82
N ILE A 47 -5.57 2.49 0.35
CA ILE A 47 -4.65 1.55 1.00
C ILE A 47 -4.50 0.25 0.20
N CYS A 48 -5.59 -0.31 -0.32
CA CYS A 48 -5.54 -1.57 -1.08
C CYS A 48 -4.96 -1.40 -2.49
N SER A 49 -4.68 -0.17 -2.93
CA SER A 49 -4.01 0.06 -4.20
C SER A 49 -2.53 -0.31 -4.11
N THR A 50 -2.11 -1.34 -4.86
CA THR A 50 -0.70 -1.75 -4.91
C THR A 50 0.15 -0.81 -5.78
N ASN A 51 -0.49 0.00 -6.63
CA ASN A 51 0.18 0.88 -7.60
C ASN A 51 1.25 1.78 -6.99
N ALA A 52 1.00 2.36 -5.81
CA ALA A 52 1.95 3.26 -5.18
C ALA A 52 3.25 2.50 -4.81
N ILE A 53 3.12 1.41 -4.06
CA ILE A 53 4.25 0.60 -3.58
C ILE A 53 4.94 -0.10 -4.76
N GLU A 54 4.18 -0.70 -5.68
CA GLU A 54 4.73 -1.39 -6.84
C GLU A 54 5.45 -0.45 -7.81
N SER A 55 4.98 0.79 -7.98
CA SER A 55 5.66 1.76 -8.84
C SER A 55 7.06 2.13 -8.31
N VAL A 56 7.19 2.23 -6.97
CA VAL A 56 8.46 2.47 -6.29
C VAL A 56 9.35 1.24 -6.40
N ASN A 57 8.82 0.05 -6.05
CA ASN A 57 9.55 -1.22 -6.14
C ASN A 57 10.05 -1.50 -7.56
N ALA A 58 9.24 -1.24 -8.59
CA ALA A 58 9.64 -1.41 -9.99
C ALA A 58 10.84 -0.53 -10.37
N ARG A 59 10.87 0.74 -9.93
CA ARG A 59 11.98 1.66 -10.16
C ARG A 59 13.24 1.24 -9.40
N ILE A 60 13.11 0.87 -8.14
CA ILE A 60 14.25 0.36 -7.35
C ILE A 60 14.83 -0.89 -8.01
N ARG A 61 13.98 -1.86 -8.38
CA ARG A 61 14.41 -3.08 -9.09
C ARG A 61 15.13 -2.75 -10.39
N ARG A 62 14.64 -1.79 -11.18
CA ARG A 62 15.30 -1.34 -12.41
C ARG A 62 16.70 -0.75 -12.13
N ALA A 63 16.80 0.16 -11.15
CA ALA A 63 18.05 0.83 -10.81
C ALA A 63 19.11 -0.13 -10.26
N VAL A 64 18.69 -1.14 -9.49
CA VAL A 64 19.55 -2.20 -8.96
C VAL A 64 20.01 -3.15 -10.06
N ARG A 65 19.08 -3.63 -10.91
CA ARG A 65 19.42 -4.53 -12.04
C ARG A 65 20.41 -3.90 -13.02
N ALA A 66 20.30 -2.59 -13.27
CA ALA A 66 21.22 -1.88 -14.15
C ALA A 66 22.65 -1.78 -13.60
N ARG A 67 22.84 -1.89 -12.29
CA ARG A 67 24.17 -1.82 -11.63
C ARG A 67 24.79 -3.18 -11.36
N GLY A 68 23.98 -4.20 -11.08
CA GLY A 68 24.48 -5.54 -10.75
C GLY A 68 25.05 -5.61 -9.33
N HIS A 69 26.36 -5.82 -9.18
CA HIS A 69 27.03 -5.95 -7.89
C HIS A 69 27.36 -4.59 -7.26
N PHE A 70 27.28 -4.50 -5.92
CA PHE A 70 27.66 -3.31 -5.17
C PHE A 70 28.92 -3.55 -4.34
N PRO A 71 29.90 -2.63 -4.35
CA PRO A 71 31.16 -2.81 -3.61
C PRO A 71 31.00 -2.75 -2.08
N ASN A 72 29.93 -2.12 -1.59
CA ASN A 72 29.57 -2.07 -0.17
C ASN A 72 28.10 -1.64 0.00
N GLU A 73 27.60 -1.69 1.24
CA GLU A 73 26.23 -1.30 1.59
C GLU A 73 25.93 0.17 1.27
N GLN A 74 26.88 1.08 1.48
CA GLN A 74 26.70 2.51 1.21
C GLN A 74 26.44 2.79 -0.28
N ALA A 75 27.12 2.05 -1.17
CA ALA A 75 26.87 2.15 -2.61
C ALA A 75 25.46 1.66 -2.99
N ALA A 76 24.98 0.59 -2.35
CA ALA A 76 23.62 0.09 -2.54
C ALA A 76 22.58 1.11 -2.03
N LEU A 77 22.79 1.65 -0.83
CA LEU A 77 21.93 2.68 -0.24
C LEU A 77 21.85 3.92 -1.12
N LYS A 78 22.99 4.42 -1.62
CA LYS A 78 23.04 5.56 -2.54
C LYS A 78 22.26 5.29 -3.83
N CYS A 79 22.32 4.08 -4.38
CA CYS A 79 21.54 3.69 -5.54
C CYS A 79 20.02 3.76 -5.28
N VAL A 80 19.56 3.19 -4.17
CA VAL A 80 18.13 3.24 -3.79
C VAL A 80 17.69 4.68 -3.54
N TYR A 81 18.49 5.47 -2.82
CA TYR A 81 18.23 6.88 -2.57
C TYR A 81 18.02 7.66 -3.87
N LEU A 82 18.96 7.57 -4.81
CA LEU A 82 18.85 8.26 -6.10
C LEU A 82 17.65 7.77 -6.93
N ALA A 83 17.32 6.47 -6.87
CA ALA A 83 16.14 5.93 -7.54
C ALA A 83 14.84 6.53 -6.98
N VAL A 84 14.75 6.68 -5.65
CA VAL A 84 13.60 7.31 -4.99
C VAL A 84 13.54 8.80 -5.30
N MET A 85 14.64 9.54 -5.22
CA MET A 85 14.66 10.97 -5.55
C MET A 85 14.24 11.24 -7.01
N SER A 86 14.53 10.32 -7.93
CA SER A 86 14.12 10.42 -9.34
C SER A 86 12.62 10.20 -9.60
N LEU A 87 11.83 9.82 -8.59
CA LEU A 87 10.37 9.66 -8.71
C LEU A 87 9.65 11.00 -8.89
N ASP A 88 10.15 12.05 -8.23
CA ASP A 88 9.59 13.38 -8.30
C ASP A 88 10.71 14.44 -8.38
N PRO A 89 11.47 14.46 -9.50
CA PRO A 89 12.66 15.30 -9.62
C PRO A 89 12.36 16.80 -9.55
N THR A 90 11.10 17.20 -9.79
CA THR A 90 10.65 18.60 -9.75
C THR A 90 9.83 18.93 -8.49
N GLY A 91 9.51 17.94 -7.65
CA GLY A 91 8.61 18.08 -6.50
C GLY A 91 7.14 18.39 -6.87
N GLN A 92 6.80 18.46 -8.16
CA GLN A 92 5.46 18.79 -8.64
C GLN A 92 4.56 17.57 -8.79
N GLY A 93 5.12 16.36 -8.74
CA GLY A 93 4.37 15.12 -8.62
C GLY A 93 3.40 15.16 -7.44
N ARG A 94 3.72 16.00 -6.43
CA ARG A 94 2.88 16.19 -5.25
C ARG A 94 1.42 16.55 -5.48
N LYS A 95 1.20 17.46 -6.41
CA LYS A 95 -0.12 17.99 -6.69
C LYS A 95 -1.06 16.93 -7.28
N ARG A 96 -0.51 15.99 -8.07
CA ARG A 96 -1.30 14.93 -8.73
C ARG A 96 -1.80 13.87 -7.75
N TRP A 97 -1.06 13.54 -6.69
CA TRP A 97 -1.54 12.58 -5.69
C TRP A 97 -2.54 13.21 -4.73
N ALA A 98 -2.35 14.46 -4.32
CA ALA A 98 -3.27 15.15 -3.40
C ALA A 98 -4.72 15.16 -3.92
N THR A 99 -4.94 15.33 -5.23
CA THR A 99 -6.30 15.30 -5.81
C THR A 99 -7.02 13.97 -5.60
N ARG A 100 -6.30 12.84 -5.69
CA ARG A 100 -6.87 11.49 -5.51
C ARG A 100 -7.23 11.19 -4.06
N TRP A 101 -6.67 11.95 -3.12
CA TRP A 101 -6.84 11.74 -1.68
C TRP A 101 -8.01 12.52 -1.10
N LYS A 102 -8.67 13.43 -1.84
CA LYS A 102 -9.70 14.32 -1.28
C LYS A 102 -10.84 13.57 -0.56
N SER A 103 -11.42 12.55 -1.19
CA SER A 103 -12.48 11.75 -0.57
C SER A 103 -12.00 10.99 0.66
N ALA A 104 -10.81 10.38 0.59
CA ALA A 104 -10.22 9.67 1.71
C ALA A 104 -9.87 10.62 2.87
N LEU A 105 -9.39 11.84 2.60
CA LEU A 105 -9.09 12.86 3.60
C LEU A 105 -10.34 13.29 4.36
N ASN A 106 -11.47 13.47 3.67
CA ASN A 106 -12.75 13.76 4.33
C ASN A 106 -13.17 12.59 5.23
N ALA A 107 -13.04 11.35 4.77
CA ALA A 107 -13.34 10.17 5.57
C ALA A 107 -12.41 10.04 6.79
N PHE A 108 -11.13 10.38 6.66
CA PHE A 108 -10.19 10.41 7.77
C PHE A 108 -10.54 11.50 8.79
N ASP A 109 -10.93 12.70 8.34
CA ASP A 109 -11.35 13.79 9.23
C ASP A 109 -12.59 13.37 10.07
N ILE A 110 -13.53 12.60 9.48
CA ILE A 110 -14.70 12.06 10.20
C ILE A 110 -14.30 10.93 11.16
N THR A 111 -13.48 9.99 10.71
CA THR A 111 -13.12 8.79 11.50
C THR A 111 -12.19 9.13 12.66
N PHE A 112 -11.32 10.12 12.47
CA PHE A 112 -10.31 10.55 13.44
C PHE A 112 -10.49 12.04 13.76
N ASP A 113 -11.68 12.39 14.26
CA ASP A 113 -12.02 13.77 14.57
C ASP A 113 -10.96 14.46 15.47
N GLY A 114 -10.68 15.72 15.15
CA GLY A 114 -9.66 16.53 15.82
C GLY A 114 -8.20 16.10 15.62
N ARG A 115 -7.89 15.00 14.92
CA ARG A 115 -6.49 14.57 14.70
C ARG A 115 -5.83 15.24 13.50
N LEU A 116 -6.58 15.46 12.43
CA LEU A 116 -6.09 16.04 11.17
C LEU A 116 -6.45 17.52 11.00
N SER A 117 -7.62 17.92 11.52
CA SER A 117 -8.13 19.29 11.48
C SER A 117 -7.50 20.22 12.53
N ALA A 118 -6.96 19.69 13.63
CA ALA A 118 -6.33 20.49 14.70
C ALA A 118 -5.12 21.32 14.23
N GLY A 119 -4.51 20.99 13.09
CA GLY A 119 -3.41 21.75 12.48
C GLY A 119 -3.82 22.69 11.34
N ARG A 120 -5.08 22.68 10.88
CA ARG A 120 -5.58 23.62 9.86
C ARG A 120 -6.07 24.89 10.55
N LYS A 121 -5.14 25.79 10.88
CA LYS A 121 -5.47 27.21 11.10
C LYS A 121 -5.38 27.96 9.78
#